data_AF-A0A9P9DBL0-F1
#
_entry.id   AF-A0A9P9DBL0-F1
#
_cell.length_a   1.000
_cell.length_b   1.000
_cell.length_c   1.000
_cell.angle_alpha   90.00
_cell.angle_beta   90.00
_cell.angle_gamma   90.00
#
_symmetry.space_group_name_H-M   'P 1'
#
loop_
_entity.id
_entity.type
_entity.pdbx_description
1 polymer ?
#
loop_
_entity_poly.entity_id
_entity_poly.type
_entity_poly.pdbx_seq_one_letter_code
_entity_poly.pdbx_strand_id
1 'polypeptide(L)' 'MGNGAKAQQKRDRAKEKGPKEAKSQLKANNAAQTIKCKTCFQTFQSTSQRQLLRTHAKDRHSKEFQDCFEAEDGIEK' A
#
# COMPACT_ATOMS: atom_id res chain seq x y z
N MET A 1 -13.20 -22.33 37.91
CA MET A 1 -12.81 -22.92 36.61
C MET A 1 -12.83 -21.83 35.55
N GLY A 2 -11.68 -21.20 35.31
CA GLY A 2 -11.59 -19.92 34.58
C GLY A 2 -11.32 -20.04 33.08
N ASN A 3 -11.56 -18.94 32.37
CA ASN A 3 -11.38 -18.73 30.92
C ASN A 3 -9.96 -19.01 30.36
N GLY A 4 -9.01 -19.47 31.19
CA GLY A 4 -7.64 -19.81 30.79
C GLY A 4 -7.54 -21.01 29.85
N ALA A 5 -8.38 -22.03 30.04
CA ALA A 5 -8.36 -23.23 29.17
C ALA A 5 -8.81 -22.90 27.73
N LYS A 6 -9.85 -22.06 27.59
CA LYS A 6 -10.33 -21.58 26.29
C LYS A 6 -9.30 -20.67 25.60
N ALA A 7 -8.59 -19.83 26.37
CA ALA A 7 -7.52 -18.99 25.84
C ALA A 7 -6.31 -19.82 25.38
N GLN A 8 -5.95 -20.87 26.11
CA GLN A 8 -4.83 -21.74 25.75
C GLN A 8 -5.12 -22.52 24.46
N GLN A 9 -6.30 -23.11 24.33
CA GLN A 9 -6.68 -23.83 23.10
C GLN A 9 -6.81 -22.89 21.89
N LYS A 10 -7.23 -21.64 22.09
CA LYS A 10 -7.25 -20.63 21.02
C LYS A 10 -5.85 -20.25 20.56
N ARG A 11 -4.89 -20.14 21.47
CA ARG A 11 -3.48 -19.83 21.15
C ARG A 11 -2.80 -21.01 20.45
N ASP A 12 -3.08 -22.22 20.91
CA ASP A 12 -2.55 -23.46 20.33
C ASP A 12 -3.04 -23.66 18.88
N ARG A 13 -4.36 -23.57 18.66
CA ARG A 13 -4.96 -23.61 17.32
C ARG A 13 -4.53 -22.45 16.41
N ALA A 14 -4.06 -21.33 16.95
CA ALA A 14 -3.54 -20.23 16.16
C ALA A 14 -2.10 -20.48 15.68
N LYS A 15 -1.29 -21.23 16.45
CA LYS A 15 0.07 -21.62 16.06
C LYS A 15 0.07 -22.70 14.98
N GLU A 16 -0.88 -23.64 15.02
CA GLU A 16 -1.03 -24.70 14.03
C GLU A 16 -1.45 -24.22 12.64
N LYS A 17 -1.98 -23.00 12.52
CA LYS A 17 -2.49 -22.43 11.25
C LYS A 17 -1.42 -21.74 10.40
N GLY A 18 -0.14 -21.83 10.78
CA GLY A 18 0.97 -21.15 10.10
C GLY A 18 0.82 -19.62 10.09
N PRO A 19 1.78 -18.87 9.53
CA PRO A 19 1.60 -17.45 9.28
C PRO A 19 0.50 -17.31 8.24
N LYS A 20 -0.72 -16.97 8.69
CA LYS A 20 -1.77 -16.53 7.78
C LYS A 20 -1.18 -15.39 6.94
N GLU A 21 -1.16 -15.54 5.61
CA GLU A 21 -0.94 -14.40 4.71
C GLU A 21 -1.73 -13.23 5.27
N ALA A 22 -1.02 -12.14 5.53
CA ALA A 22 -1.54 -11.11 6.37
C ALA A 22 -2.65 -10.36 5.63
N LYS A 23 -3.90 -10.83 5.78
CA LYS A 23 -5.14 -10.25 5.23
C LYS A 23 -5.45 -8.85 5.77
N SER A 24 -4.49 -8.20 6.42
CA SER A 24 -4.64 -6.83 6.86
C SER A 24 -4.59 -5.95 5.61
N GLN A 25 -5.72 -5.31 5.31
CA GLN A 25 -5.81 -4.32 4.23
C GLN A 25 -4.69 -3.28 4.31
N LEU A 26 -4.21 -2.95 5.52
CA LEU A 26 -3.08 -2.06 5.73
C LEU A 26 -1.79 -2.59 5.09
N LYS A 27 -1.50 -3.89 5.18
CA LYS A 27 -0.30 -4.47 4.55
C LYS A 27 -0.43 -4.52 3.03
N ALA A 28 -1.62 -4.86 2.52
CA ALA A 28 -1.90 -4.80 1.09
C ALA A 28 -1.76 -3.36 0.54
N ASN A 29 -2.27 -2.37 1.26
CA ASN A 29 -2.16 -0.95 0.89
C ASN A 29 -0.70 -0.45 0.90
N ASN A 30 0.11 -0.87 1.86
CA ASN A 30 1.55 -0.54 1.86
C ASN A 30 2.27 -1.20 0.69
N ALA A 31 1.98 -2.47 0.40
CA ALA A 31 2.57 -3.17 -0.74
C ALA A 31 2.16 -2.56 -2.09
N ALA A 32 0.98 -1.94 -2.16
CA ALA A 32 0.51 -1.26 -3.36
C ALA A 32 1.22 0.08 -3.63
N GLN A 33 1.99 0.65 -2.70
CA GLN A 33 2.70 1.93 -2.88
C GLN A 33 3.94 1.80 -3.77
N THR A 34 3.72 1.61 -5.06
CA THR A 34 4.78 1.31 -6.05
C THR A 34 5.19 2.51 -6.90
N ILE A 35 4.33 3.51 -7.05
CA ILE A 35 4.61 4.73 -7.84
C ILE A 35 5.35 5.72 -6.94
N LYS A 36 6.38 6.41 -7.46
CA LYS A 36 7.17 7.38 -6.69
C LYS A 36 7.45 8.63 -7.51
N CYS A 37 7.14 9.83 -7.01
CA CYS A 37 7.60 11.04 -7.72
C CYS A 37 9.12 11.21 -7.56
N LYS A 38 9.79 11.49 -8.65
CA LYS A 38 11.25 11.72 -8.74
C LYS A 38 11.71 13.00 -8.03
N THR A 39 10.81 13.98 -7.86
CA THR A 39 11.13 15.29 -7.27
C THR A 39 11.06 15.29 -5.75
N CYS A 40 9.98 14.75 -5.17
CA CYS A 40 9.77 14.75 -3.71
C CYS A 40 9.83 13.36 -3.05
N PHE A 41 10.01 12.30 -3.83
CA PHE A 41 10.04 10.91 -3.36
C PHE A 41 8.79 10.44 -2.61
N GLN A 42 7.67 11.18 -2.73
CA GLN A 42 6.38 10.75 -2.22
C GLN A 42 5.92 9.50 -2.99
N THR A 43 5.48 8.49 -2.25
CA THR A 43 4.95 7.23 -2.79
C THR A 43 3.45 7.29 -2.97
N PHE A 44 2.97 6.70 -4.06
CA PHE A 44 1.58 6.61 -4.46
C PHE A 44 1.19 5.15 -4.69
N GLN A 45 -0.09 4.84 -4.51
CA GLN A 45 -0.61 3.50 -4.78
C GLN A 45 -0.54 3.21 -6.28
N SER A 46 -0.31 1.95 -6.66
CA SER A 46 -0.26 1.47 -8.05
C SER A 46 -1.53 1.78 -8.84
N THR A 47 -2.66 1.85 -8.16
CA THR A 47 -3.99 2.16 -8.70
C THR A 47 -4.27 3.66 -8.78
N SER A 48 -3.29 4.52 -8.48
CA SER A 48 -3.47 5.97 -8.56
C SER A 48 -3.69 6.39 -10.01
N GLN A 49 -4.82 7.04 -10.28
CA GLN A 49 -5.14 7.54 -11.62
C GLN A 49 -4.14 8.61 -12.07
N ARG A 50 -3.80 8.61 -13.36
CA ARG A 50 -2.89 9.60 -13.97
C ARG A 50 -3.31 11.05 -13.70
N GLN A 51 -4.61 11.34 -13.61
CA GLN A 51 -5.12 12.68 -13.30
C GLN A 51 -4.66 13.15 -11.92
N LEU A 52 -4.69 12.28 -10.90
CA LEU A 52 -4.23 12.61 -9.55
C LEU A 52 -2.73 12.92 -9.52
N LEU A 53 -1.94 12.12 -10.23
CA LEU A 53 -0.49 12.30 -10.34
C LEU A 53 -0.14 13.61 -11.07
N ARG A 54 -0.92 13.98 -12.10
CA ARG A 54 -0.79 15.26 -12.79
C ARG A 54 -1.10 16.44 -11.86
N THR A 55 -2.15 16.34 -11.04
CA THR A 55 -2.48 17.36 -10.05
C THR A 55 -1.35 17.51 -9.03
N HIS A 56 -0.77 16.41 -8.55
CA HIS A 56 0.42 16.47 -7.67
C HIS A 56 1.59 17.21 -8.33
N ALA A 57 1.93 16.88 -9.58
CA ALA A 57 3.02 17.53 -10.30
C ALA A 57 2.79 19.05 -10.45
N LYS A 58 1.55 19.46 -10.75
CA LYS A 58 1.18 20.88 -10.91
C LYS A 58 1.16 21.63 -9.57
N ASP A 59 0.47 21.10 -8.57
CA ASP A 59 0.22 21.82 -7.32
C ASP A 59 1.44 21.83 -6.38
N ARG A 60 2.25 20.77 -6.40
CA ARG A 60 3.42 20.63 -5.51
C ARG A 60 4.72 21.08 -6.14
N HIS A 61 4.83 20.98 -7.46
CA HIS A 61 6.10 21.21 -8.15
C HIS A 61 5.99 22.18 -9.32
N SER A 62 4.78 22.63 -9.68
CA SER A 62 4.54 23.48 -10.85
C SER A 62 5.15 22.91 -12.14
N LYS A 63 5.19 21.58 -12.23
CA LYS A 63 5.77 20.79 -13.33
C LYS A 63 4.69 20.02 -14.07
N GLU A 64 5.02 19.58 -15.29
CA GLU A 64 4.20 18.62 -16.01
C GLU A 64 4.44 17.20 -15.47
N PHE A 65 3.50 16.30 -15.78
CA PHE A 65 3.54 14.92 -15.28
C PHE A 65 4.86 14.20 -15.62
N GLN A 66 5.36 14.42 -16.84
CA GLN A 66 6.54 13.76 -17.40
C GLN A 66 7.84 14.13 -16.66
N ASP A 67 7.86 15.27 -15.94
CA ASP A 67 9.02 15.72 -15.17
C ASP A 67 9.03 15.16 -13.73
N CYS A 68 7.89 14.67 -13.22
CA CYS A 68 7.77 14.13 -11.85
C CYS A 68 7.66 12.61 -11.83
N PHE A 69 7.03 12.00 -12.84
CA PHE A 69 6.68 10.58 -12.90
C PHE A 69 7.16 9.94 -14.21
N GLU A 70 7.20 8.61 -14.26
CA GLU A 70 7.47 7.86 -15.49
C GLU A 70 6.23 7.80 -16.40
N ALA A 71 6.45 7.56 -17.69
CA ALA A 71 5.35 7.47 -18.65
C ALA A 71 4.35 6.36 -18.32
N GLU A 72 4.83 5.27 -17.70
CA GLU A 72 4.06 4.09 -17.30
C GLU A 72 3.31 4.27 -15.97
N ASP A 73 3.58 5.33 -15.21
CA ASP A 73 2.92 5.57 -13.92
C ASP A 73 1.45 5.97 -14.13
N GLY A 74 0.54 5.28 -13.42
CA GLY A 74 -0.90 5.54 -13.48
C GLY A 74 -1.59 5.08 -14.77
N ILE A 75 -0.94 4.19 -15.54
CA ILE A 75 -1.58 3.39 -16.58
C ILE A 75 -2.05 2.09 -15.90
N GLU A 76 -3.35 1.84 -15.94
CA GLU A 76 -3.94 0.59 -15.44
C GLU A 76 -3.28 -0.57 -16.20
N LYS A 77 -2.51 -1.40 -15.49
CA LYS A 77 -1.86 -2.60 -16.03
C LYS A 77 -2.85 -3.76 -16.17
#